data_AF-A0A974PUY4-F1
#
_entry.id   AF-A0A974PUY4-F1
#
_cell.length_a   1.000
_cell.length_b   1.000
_cell.length_c   1.000
_cell.angle_alpha   90.00
_cell.angle_beta   90.00
_cell.angle_gamma   90.00
#
_symmetry.space_group_name_H-M   'P 1'
#
loop_
_entity.id
_entity.type
_entity.pdbx_description
1 polymer ?
#
loop_
_entity_poly.entity_id
_entity_poly.type
_entity_poly.pdbx_seq_one_letter_code
_entity_poly.pdbx_strand_id
1 'polypeptide(L)' 'MWPAEMKDAAQEFEGTCAGIGEIAERLAVDEDQVEDLMLDAGLERCSDCEWWWWVGELIGDDGRPATCESCR' A
#
# COMPACT_ATOMS: atom_id res chain seq x y z
N MET A 1 4.51 -4.26 -14.49
CA MET A 1 5.44 -3.14 -14.23
C MET A 1 4.72 -1.87 -14.63
N TRP A 2 4.20 -1.16 -13.63
CA TRP A 2 3.32 -0.01 -13.82
C TRP A 2 4.04 1.26 -14.28
N PRO A 3 3.36 2.16 -15.01
CA PRO A 3 3.90 3.49 -15.36
C PRO A 3 4.36 4.27 -14.13
N ALA A 4 5.42 5.08 -14.26
CA ALA A 4 5.95 5.87 -13.15
C ALA A 4 4.89 6.82 -12.56
N GLU A 5 4.13 7.49 -13.42
CA GLU A 5 3.04 8.39 -13.03
C GLU A 5 1.95 7.70 -12.18
N MET A 6 1.65 6.43 -12.44
CA MET A 6 0.68 5.66 -11.65
C MET A 6 1.24 5.27 -10.29
N LYS A 7 2.54 4.95 -10.22
CA LYS A 7 3.21 4.65 -8.95
C LYS A 7 3.33 5.90 -8.08
N ASP A 8 3.67 7.04 -8.68
CA ASP A 8 3.73 8.32 -7.97
C ASP A 8 2.33 8.70 -7.44
N ALA A 9 1.27 8.47 -8.22
CA ALA A 9 -0.11 8.68 -7.75
C ALA A 9 -0.52 7.69 -6.64
N ALA A 10 -0.08 6.43 -6.72
CA ALA A 10 -0.32 5.43 -5.66
C ALA A 10 0.37 5.81 -4.34
N GLN A 11 1.54 6.47 -4.40
CA GLN A 11 2.25 6.94 -3.21
C GLN A 11 1.49 8.02 -2.42
N GLU A 12 0.53 8.72 -3.04
CA GLU A 12 -0.32 9.70 -2.33
C GLU A 12 -1.21 9.04 -1.25
N PHE A 13 -1.39 7.73 -1.29
CA PHE A 13 -2.19 6.97 -0.31
C PHE A 13 -1.37 6.46 0.87
N GLU A 14 -0.06 6.70 0.89
CA GLU A 14 0.77 6.42 2.07
C GLU A 14 0.21 7.14 3.30
N GLY A 15 0.15 6.44 4.43
CA GLY A 15 -0.42 6.98 5.66
C GLY A 15 -1.95 7.17 5.60
N THR A 16 -2.65 6.47 4.71
CA THR A 16 -4.13 6.47 4.65
C THR A 16 -4.70 5.06 4.84
N CYS A 17 -5.98 4.97 5.21
CA CYS A 17 -6.77 3.73 5.22
C CYS A 17 -7.71 3.63 4.00
N ALA A 18 -7.34 4.24 2.87
CA ALA A 18 -8.16 4.20 1.66
C ALA A 18 -8.42 2.74 1.23
N GLY A 19 -9.69 2.41 1.03
CA GLY A 19 -10.08 1.06 0.64
C GLY A 19 -9.72 0.75 -0.81
N ILE A 20 -9.66 -0.53 -1.17
CA ILE A 20 -9.34 -0.99 -2.53
C ILE A 20 -10.25 -0.34 -3.58
N GLY A 21 -11.57 -0.32 -3.36
CA GLY A 21 -12.52 0.30 -4.28
C GLY A 21 -12.32 1.82 -4.45
N GLU A 22 -11.97 2.52 -3.37
CA GLU A 22 -11.69 3.96 -3.43
C GLU A 22 -10.44 4.25 -4.27
N ILE A 23 -9.39 3.47 -4.07
CA ILE A 23 -8.15 3.60 -4.83
C ILE A 23 -8.38 3.22 -6.30
N ALA A 24 -9.12 2.14 -6.56
CA ALA A 24 -9.48 1.68 -7.90
C ALA A 24 -10.21 2.77 -8.68
N GLU A 25 -11.23 3.38 -8.08
CA GLU A 25 -11.97 4.50 -8.68
C GLU A 25 -11.08 5.72 -8.92
N ARG A 26 -10.24 6.07 -7.94
CA ARG A 26 -9.40 7.28 -8.00
C ARG A 26 -8.26 7.17 -9.00
N LEU A 27 -7.67 5.98 -9.17
CA LEU A 27 -6.59 5.70 -10.10
C LEU A 27 -7.07 5.14 -11.45
N ALA A 28 -8.38 4.93 -11.61
CA ALA A 28 -9.00 4.35 -12.80
C ALA A 28 -8.38 3.00 -13.19
N VAL A 29 -8.20 2.13 -12.20
CA VAL A 29 -7.71 0.74 -12.35
C VAL A 29 -8.76 -0.23 -11.81
N ASP A 30 -8.64 -1.51 -12.17
CA ASP A 30 -9.51 -2.53 -11.62
C ASP A 30 -9.13 -2.85 -10.16
N GLU A 31 -10.11 -3.23 -9.33
CA GLU A 31 -9.87 -3.52 -7.90
C GLU A 31 -8.85 -4.64 -7.68
N ASP A 32 -8.81 -5.63 -8.56
CA ASP A 32 -7.85 -6.74 -8.52
C ASP A 32 -6.41 -6.31 -8.86
N GLN A 33 -6.24 -5.12 -9.44
CA GLN A 33 -4.94 -4.56 -9.80
C GLN A 33 -4.38 -3.61 -8.72
N VAL A 34 -5.19 -3.18 -7.77
CA VAL A 34 -4.78 -2.18 -6.77
C VAL A 34 -3.65 -2.69 -5.90
N GLU A 35 -3.76 -3.89 -5.33
CA GLU A 35 -2.71 -4.43 -4.45
C GLU A 35 -1.37 -4.58 -5.20
N ASP A 36 -1.41 -5.05 -6.45
CA ASP A 36 -0.23 -5.16 -7.31
C ASP A 36 0.39 -3.79 -7.62
N LEU A 37 -0.44 -2.78 -7.91
CA LEU A 37 0.02 -1.41 -8.15
C LEU A 37 0.65 -0.80 -6.90
N MET A 38 0.02 -0.94 -5.74
CA MET A 38 0.51 -0.43 -4.46
C MET A 38 1.87 -1.07 -4.13
N LEU A 39 2.00 -2.38 -4.28
CA LEU A 39 3.26 -3.10 -4.08
C LEU A 39 4.35 -2.63 -5.04
N ASP A 40 4.05 -2.46 -6.34
CA ASP A 40 5.00 -1.92 -7.32
C ASP A 40 5.39 -0.46 -7.02
N ALA A 41 4.51 0.30 -6.36
CA ALA A 41 4.77 1.67 -5.87
C ALA A 41 5.55 1.71 -4.55
N GLY A 42 5.79 0.55 -3.94
CA GLY A 42 6.51 0.42 -2.67
C GLY A 42 5.61 0.57 -1.44
N LEU A 43 4.30 0.33 -1.56
CA LEU A 43 3.36 0.35 -0.45
C LEU A 43 2.76 -1.03 -0.15
N GLU A 44 2.61 -1.34 1.12
CA GLU A 44 1.94 -2.53 1.65
C GLU A 44 0.86 -2.15 2.67
N ARG A 45 -0.17 -2.99 2.77
CA ARG A 45 -1.28 -2.76 3.69
C ARG A 45 -1.02 -3.44 5.04
N CYS A 46 -1.06 -2.67 6.12
CA CYS A 46 -0.97 -3.19 7.48
C CYS A 46 -2.14 -4.14 7.77
N SER A 47 -1.85 -5.33 8.32
CA SER A 47 -2.89 -6.32 8.64
C SER A 47 -3.83 -5.92 9.78
N ASP A 48 -3.39 -4.99 10.64
CA ASP A 48 -4.07 -4.69 11.90
C ASP A 48 -4.94 -3.43 11.81
N CYS A 49 -4.44 -2.38 11.16
CA CYS A 49 -5.17 -1.13 10.98
C CYS A 49 -5.61 -0.88 9.54
N GLU A 50 -5.17 -1.69 8.57
CA GLU A 50 -5.48 -1.57 7.14
C GLU A 50 -4.90 -0.29 6.47
N TRP A 51 -3.96 0.39 7.12
CA TRP A 51 -3.29 1.56 6.53
C TRP A 51 -2.20 1.14 5.54
N TRP A 52 -2.01 1.93 4.50
CA TRP A 52 -0.93 1.78 3.53
C TRP A 52 0.37 2.40 4.04
N TRP A 53 1.45 1.64 4.00
CA TRP A 53 2.78 2.01 4.52
C TRP A 53 3.88 1.53 3.58
N TRP A 54 5.09 2.08 3.71
CA TRP A 54 6.22 1.67 2.89
C TRP A 54 6.57 0.19 3.06
N VAL A 55 6.80 -0.48 1.93
CA VAL A 55 7.26 -1.87 1.87
C VAL A 55 8.58 -2.01 2.61
N GLY A 56 8.63 -2.99 3.51
CA GLY A 56 9.78 -3.26 4.35
C GLY A 56 9.69 -2.64 5.73
N GLU A 57 8.70 -1.76 5.97
CA GLU A 57 8.36 -1.31 7.33
C GLU A 57 7.41 -2.28 8.03
N LEU A 58 6.72 -3.19 7.32
CA LEU A 58 5.97 -4.28 7.93
C LEU A 58 6.77 -5.57 8.10
N ILE A 59 8.10 -5.50 8.04
CA ILE A 59 8.98 -6.62 8.41
C ILE A 59 9.73 -6.23 9.68
N GLY A 60 9.61 -7.05 10.73
CA GLY A 60 10.36 -6.88 11.97
C GLY A 60 11.81 -7.30 11.82
N ASP A 61 12.66 -6.91 12.78
CA ASP A 61 14.10 -7.25 12.80
C ASP A 61 14.38 -8.77 12.82
N ASP A 62 13.37 -9.58 13.15
CA ASP A 62 13.41 -11.05 13.15
C ASP A 62 12.99 -11.68 11.81
N GLY A 63 12.71 -10.85 10.80
CA GLY A 63 12.25 -11.28 9.48
C GLY A 63 10.80 -11.74 9.44
N ARG A 64 10.00 -11.47 10.49
CA ARG A 64 8.56 -11.78 10.52
C ARG A 64 7.72 -10.57 10.12
N PRO A 65 6.48 -10.80 9.63
CA PRO A 65 5.52 -9.73 9.47
C PRO A 65 5.32 -8.99 10.79
N ALA A 66 5.38 -7.68 10.71
CA ALA A 66 5.16 -6.75 11.80
C ALA A 66 4.09 -5.74 11.38
N THR A 67 3.50 -5.07 12.35
CA THR A 67 2.53 -4.00 12.09
C THR A 67 3.25 -2.71 11.74
N CYS A 68 2.55 -1.72 11.19
CA CYS A 68 3.14 -0.40 10.94
C CYS A 68 3.53 0.29 12.27
N GLU A 69 4.37 1.32 12.20
CA GLU A 69 4.83 2.07 13.39
C GLU A 69 3.69 2.59 14.28
N SER A 70 2.53 2.90 13.69
CA SER A 70 1.37 3.37 14.45
C SER A 70 0.70 2.28 15.31
N CYS A 71 0.89 1.00 14.95
CA CYS A 71 0.33 -0.15 15.66
C CYS A 71 1.37 -0.87 16.54
N ARG A 72 2.65 -0.50 16.44
CA ARG A 72 3.75 -1.08 17.24
C ARG A 72 3.81 -0.49 18.65
#